data_AF-A0A2R8F3J4-F1
#
_entry.id   AF-A0A2R8F3J4-F1
#
_cell.length_a   1.000
_cell.length_b   1.000
_cell.length_c   1.000
_cell.angle_alpha   90.00
_cell.angle_beta   90.00
_cell.angle_gamma   90.00
#
_symmetry.space_group_name_H-M   'P 1'
#
loop_
_entity.id
_entity.type
_entity.pdbx_description
1 polymer ?
#
loop_
_entity_poly.entity_id
_entity_poly.type
_entity_poly.pdbx_seq_one_letter_code
_entity_poly.pdbx_strand_id
1 'polypeptide(L)'
;MIRVEKAILYAKKYHGQQKRDTGELYYTHPLEVAHMVSDHSFETNTIITAILHDTLEDTKLTKERIRYEFGANIAEQFQTLPELGIIRKSVLWK
;
A
#
# COMPACT_ATOMS: atom_id res chain seq x y z
N MET A 1 10.86 15.54 1.52
CA MET A 1 10.86 14.07 1.51
C MET A 1 9.87 13.61 0.47
N ILE A 2 10.28 12.73 -0.46
CA ILE A 2 9.43 12.28 -1.56
C ILE A 2 8.30 11.41 -0.97
N ARG A 3 7.04 11.69 -1.34
CA ARG A 3 5.86 11.08 -0.67
C ARG A 3 5.82 9.54 -0.79
N VAL A 4 6.42 8.98 -1.83
CA VAL A 4 6.55 7.53 -2.07
C VAL A 4 7.52 6.87 -1.08
N GLU A 5 8.71 7.43 -0.87
CA GLU A 5 9.69 6.89 0.09
C GLU A 5 9.09 6.79 1.49
N LYS A 6 8.34 7.81 1.90
CA LYS A 6 7.60 7.80 3.17
C LYS A 6 6.62 6.63 3.25
N ALA A 7 5.88 6.34 2.18
CA ALA A 7 4.95 5.23 2.13
C ALA A 7 5.67 3.87 2.29
N ILE A 8 6.82 3.69 1.63
CA ILE A 8 7.66 2.49 1.76
C ILE A 8 8.13 2.30 3.19
N LEU A 9 8.59 3.38 3.84
CA LEU A 9 9.00 3.33 5.25
C LEU A 9 7.83 2.98 6.18
N TYR A 10 6.62 3.47 5.87
CA TYR A 10 5.41 3.11 6.60
C TYR A 10 5.05 1.63 6.43
N ALA A 11 5.05 1.11 5.19
CA ALA A 11 4.81 -0.31 4.94
C ALA A 11 5.81 -1.20 5.69
N LYS A 12 7.11 -0.88 5.61
CA LYS A 12 8.16 -1.57 6.38
C LYS A 12 7.92 -1.51 7.89
N LYS A 13 7.55 -0.34 8.41
CA LYS A 13 7.32 -0.13 9.84
C LYS A 13 6.11 -0.92 10.35
N TYR A 14 5.00 -0.89 9.63
CA TYR A 14 3.73 -1.45 10.10
C TYR A 14 3.65 -2.97 9.90
N HIS A 15 4.19 -3.50 8.80
CA HIS A 15 4.34 -4.95 8.64
C HIS A 15 5.48 -5.50 9.49
N GLY A 16 6.52 -4.70 9.78
CA GLY A 16 7.57 -5.07 10.74
C GLY A 16 8.26 -6.39 10.38
N GLN A 17 8.05 -7.42 11.19
CA GLN A 17 8.58 -8.77 11.01
C GLN A 17 7.55 -9.76 10.41
N GLN A 18 6.39 -9.28 9.98
CA GLN A 18 5.40 -10.09 9.26
C GLN A 18 6.05 -10.69 8.02
N LYS A 19 5.78 -11.97 7.78
CA LYS A 19 6.30 -12.72 6.65
C LYS A 19 5.15 -13.28 5.80
N ARG A 20 5.42 -13.46 4.52
CA ARG A 20 4.59 -14.27 3.61
C ARG A 20 4.79 -15.75 3.93
N ASP A 21 3.91 -16.60 3.40
CA ASP A 21 4.06 -18.05 3.51
C ASP A 21 5.37 -18.56 2.86
N THR A 22 5.92 -17.81 1.91
CA THR A 22 7.22 -18.07 1.27
C THR A 22 8.42 -17.75 2.17
N GLY A 23 8.21 -17.07 3.31
CA GLY A 23 9.25 -16.71 4.28
C GLY A 23 9.86 -15.31 4.09
N GLU A 24 9.52 -14.60 3.02
CA GLU A 24 9.95 -13.22 2.75
C GLU A 24 9.21 -12.21 3.65
N LEU A 25 9.81 -11.03 3.88
CA LEU A 25 9.16 -9.97 4.66
C LEU A 25 7.97 -9.40 3.89
N TYR A 26 6.81 -9.34 4.55
CA TYR A 26 5.54 -9.04 3.90
C TYR A 26 5.51 -7.69 3.15
N TYR A 27 6.25 -6.68 3.64
CA TYR A 27 6.28 -5.36 2.99
C TYR A 27 6.77 -5.43 1.52
N THR A 28 7.43 -6.50 1.08
CA THR A 28 7.82 -6.67 -0.33
C THR A 28 6.60 -6.85 -1.24
N HIS A 29 5.53 -7.48 -0.76
CA HIS A 29 4.30 -7.69 -1.54
C HIS A 29 3.65 -6.35 -1.96
N PRO A 30 3.36 -5.39 -1.06
CA PRO A 30 2.85 -4.08 -1.47
C PRO A 30 3.76 -3.32 -2.44
N LEU A 31 5.08 -3.58 -2.44
CA LEU A 31 6.01 -2.97 -3.41
C LEU A 31 5.90 -3.61 -4.80
N GLU A 32 5.75 -4.94 -4.88
CA GLU A 32 5.47 -5.65 -6.13
C GLU A 32 4.15 -5.16 -6.74
N VAL A 33 3.11 -4.99 -5.92
CA VAL A 33 1.82 -4.44 -6.36
C VAL A 33 1.98 -3.00 -6.86
N ALA A 34 2.69 -2.14 -6.13
CA ALA A 34 2.92 -0.77 -6.55
C ALA A 34 3.71 -0.68 -7.87
N HIS A 35 4.66 -1.59 -8.10
CA HIS A 35 5.38 -1.70 -9.37
C HIS A 35 4.44 -2.05 -10.53
N MET A 36 3.59 -3.07 -10.38
CA MET A 36 2.59 -3.43 -11.40
C MET A 36 1.59 -2.30 -11.67
N VAL A 37 1.18 -1.57 -10.63
CA VAL A 37 0.28 -0.40 -10.76
C VAL A 37 0.98 0.73 -11.51
N SER A 38 2.28 0.92 -11.30
CA SER A 38 3.06 1.97 -11.98
C SER A 38 3.13 1.79 -13.51
N ASP A 39 2.96 0.56 -14.00
CA ASP A 39 2.88 0.28 -15.44
C ASP A 39 1.56 0.75 -16.07
N HIS A 40 0.52 0.97 -15.25
CA HIS A 40 -0.83 1.31 -15.70
C HIS A 40 -1.26 2.73 -15.28
N SER A 41 -0.60 3.32 -14.29
CA SER A 41 -0.91 4.65 -13.76
C SER A 41 0.34 5.38 -13.28
N PHE A 42 0.51 6.63 -13.73
CA PHE A 42 1.58 7.53 -13.29
C PHE A 42 1.17 8.42 -12.11
N GLU A 43 -0.06 8.26 -11.61
CA GLU A 43 -0.57 9.07 -10.50
C GLU A 43 0.11 8.68 -9.18
N THR A 44 0.90 9.60 -8.62
CA THR A 44 1.65 9.36 -7.37
C THR A 44 0.76 8.94 -6.21
N ASN A 45 -0.45 9.50 -6.11
CA ASN A 45 -1.40 9.12 -5.06
C ASN A 45 -1.79 7.64 -5.18
N THR A 46 -2.05 7.16 -6.40
CA THR A 46 -2.41 5.76 -6.66
C THR A 46 -1.27 4.81 -6.29
N ILE A 47 -0.02 5.17 -6.61
CA ILE A 47 1.17 4.40 -6.21
C ILE A 47 1.29 4.36 -4.69
N ILE A 48 1.11 5.49 -3.99
CA ILE A 48 1.17 5.51 -2.52
C ILE A 48 0.06 4.65 -1.91
N THR A 49 -1.16 4.74 -2.43
CA THR A 49 -2.28 3.94 -1.95
C THR A 49 -2.02 2.45 -2.18
N ALA A 50 -1.42 2.05 -3.31
CA ALA A 50 -0.99 0.68 -3.56
C ALA A 50 0.07 0.19 -2.56
N ILE A 51 1.07 1.02 -2.22
CA ILE A 51 2.09 0.66 -1.21
C ILE A 51 1.47 0.45 0.18
N LEU A 52 0.41 1.20 0.51
CA LEU A 52 -0.20 1.19 1.84
C LEU A 52 -1.45 0.29 1.94
N HIS A 53 -1.89 -0.36 0.85
CA HIS A 53 -3.20 -1.04 0.81
C HIS A 53 -3.37 -2.06 1.94
N ASP A 54 -2.44 -3.01 2.06
CA ASP A 54 -2.45 -4.03 3.11
C ASP A 54 -2.10 -3.49 4.50
N THR A 55 -1.45 -2.32 4.60
CA THR A 55 -1.18 -1.76 5.93
C THR A 55 -2.46 -1.32 6.64
N LEU A 56 -3.47 -0.88 5.88
CA LEU A 56 -4.77 -0.52 6.44
C LEU A 56 -5.60 -1.76 6.82
N GLU A 57 -5.43 -2.86 6.11
CA GLU A 57 -6.19 -4.10 6.32
C GLU A 57 -5.56 -5.02 7.38
N ASP A 58 -4.25 -5.21 7.33
CA ASP A 58 -3.55 -6.26 8.07
C ASP A 58 -2.76 -5.74 9.29
N THR A 59 -2.78 -4.43 9.54
CA THR A 59 -1.99 -3.82 10.62
C THR A 59 -2.79 -2.81 11.46
N LYS A 60 -2.13 -2.14 12.40
CA LYS A 60 -2.73 -1.10 13.25
C LYS A 60 -2.73 0.31 12.62
N LEU A 61 -2.34 0.45 11.35
CA LEU A 61 -2.41 1.74 10.67
C LEU A 61 -3.88 2.11 10.43
N THR A 62 -4.28 3.34 10.76
CA THR A 62 -5.65 3.80 10.58
C THR A 62 -5.76 4.79 9.42
N LYS A 63 -6.97 4.91 8.86
CA LYS A 63 -7.27 5.87 7.79
C LYS A 63 -7.07 7.32 8.24
N GLU A 64 -7.32 7.64 9.50
CA GLU A 64 -7.06 8.96 10.08
C GLU A 64 -5.57 9.27 10.09
N ARG A 65 -4.73 8.28 10.44
CA ARG A 65 -3.28 8.44 10.39
C ARG A 65 -2.80 8.63 8.96
N ILE A 66 -3.34 7.89 8.00
CA ILE A 66 -3.03 8.06 6.57
C ILE A 66 -3.43 9.46 6.10
N ARG A 67 -4.63 9.94 6.47
CA ARG A 67 -5.10 11.30 6.16
C ARG A 67 -4.16 12.36 6.71
N TYR A 68 -3.70 12.21 7.95
CA TYR A 68 -2.76 13.14 8.58
C TYR A 68 -1.37 13.13 7.91
N GLU A 69 -0.85 11.94 7.60
CA GLU A 69 0.53 11.77 7.12
C GLU A 69 0.70 11.97 5.61
N PHE A 70 -0.34 11.67 4.83
CA PHE A 70 -0.30 11.63 3.37
C PHE A 70 -1.37 12.51 2.71
N GLY A 71 -2.38 12.97 3.44
CA GLY A 71 -3.45 13.86 2.94
C GLY A 71 -4.77 13.14 2.65
N ALA A 72 -5.85 13.93 2.53
CA ALA A 72 -7.21 13.43 2.34
C ALA A 72 -7.38 12.61 1.06
N ASN A 73 -6.81 13.05 -0.06
CA ASN A 73 -6.94 12.38 -1.36
C ASN A 73 -6.49 10.91 -1.32
N ILE A 74 -5.38 10.62 -0.63
CA ILE A 74 -4.87 9.24 -0.51
C ILE A 74 -5.77 8.44 0.43
N ALA A 75 -6.18 9.00 1.56
CA ALA A 75 -7.09 8.33 2.49
C ALA A 75 -8.43 7.97 1.84
N GLU A 76 -8.93 8.81 0.93
CA GLU A 76 -10.18 8.60 0.21
C GLU A 76 -10.04 7.58 -0.93
N GLN A 77 -8.89 7.52 -1.59
CA GLN A 77 -8.60 6.51 -2.63
C GLN A 77 -8.77 5.07 -2.15
N PHE A 78 -8.55 4.77 -0.86
CA PHE A 78 -8.77 3.41 -0.33
C PHE A 78 -10.20 2.88 -0.53
N GLN A 79 -11.20 3.75 -0.76
CA GLN A 79 -12.57 3.30 -1.05
C GLN A 79 -12.73 2.79 -2.49
N THR A 80 -11.99 3.37 -3.43
CA THR A 80 -12.09 3.03 -4.86
C THR A 80 -10.97 2.10 -5.32
N LEU A 81 -9.88 1.99 -4.54
CA LEU A 81 -8.71 1.18 -4.88
C LEU A 81 -9.01 -0.32 -5.09
N PRO A 82 -9.88 -0.98 -4.30
CA PRO A 82 -10.23 -2.39 -4.53
C PRO A 82 -10.95 -2.64 -5.88
N GLU A 83 -11.47 -1.59 -6.52
CA GLU A 83 -12.08 -1.68 -7.85
C GLU A 83 -11.03 -1.76 -8.96
N LEU A 84 -9.77 -1.40 -8.68
CA LEU A 84 -8.66 -1.67 -9.59
C LEU A 84 -8.40 -3.18 -9.62
N GLY A 85 -8.77 -3.82 -10.72
CA GLY A 85 -8.66 -5.27 -10.90
C GLY A 85 -7.27 -5.86 -10.64
N ILE A 86 -6.20 -5.04 -10.72
CA ILE A 86 -4.82 -5.42 -10.37
C ILE A 86 -4.66 -5.62 -8.87
N ILE A 87 -5.20 -4.73 -8.04
CA ILE A 87 -5.13 -4.82 -6.57
C ILE A 87 -6.10 -5.89 -6.06
N ARG A 88 -7.29 -5.99 -6.66
CA ARG A 88 -8.22 -7.10 -6.34
C ARG A 88 -7.60 -8.48 -6.56
N LYS A 89 -6.73 -8.62 -7.58
CA LYS A 89 -5.99 -9.86 -7.81
C LYS A 89 -4.88 -10.05 -6.80
N SER A 90 -4.14 -9.02 -6.39
CA SER A 90 -3.05 -9.14 -5.42
C SER A 90 -3.51 -9.61 -4.04
N VAL A 91 -4.73 -9.24 -3.63
CA VAL A 91 -5.37 -9.74 -2.38
C VAL A 91 -5.45 -11.28 -2.33
N LEU A 92 -5.39 -11.97 -3.48
CA LEU A 92 -5.41 -13.44 -3.56
C LEU A 92 -4.02 -14.09 -3.41
N TRP A 93 -2.93 -13.31 -3.32
CA TRP A 93 -1.53 -13.80 -3.28
C TRP A 93 -0.72 -13.24 -2.10
N LYS A 94 -1.37 -13.09 -0.93
CA LYS A 94 -0.73 -12.73 0.34
C LYS A 94 0.28 -13.81 0.76
#